data_AF-A0A1I7SGJ5-F1
#
_entry.id   AF-A0A1I7SGJ5-F1
#
_cell.length_a   1.000
_cell.length_b   1.000
_cell.length_c   1.000
_cell.angle_alpha   90.00
_cell.angle_beta   90.00
_cell.angle_gamma   90.00
#
_symmetry.space_group_name_H-M   'P 1'
#
loop_
_entity.id
_entity.type
_entity.pdbx_description
1 polymer ?
#
loop_
_entity_poly.entity_id
_entity_poly.type
_entity_poly.pdbx_seq_one_letter_code
_entity_poly.pdbx_strand_id
1 'polypeptide(L)'
;MSRVVVLLCLCICYAVGFEVIWNIPSKQCKNVNPSEYNVTVNQFNNFWGDKVVLLYETFGLFPFCASEQKVGEKKPECIPVNGGVPQ
;
A
#
# COMPACT_ATOMS: atom_id res chain seq x y z
N MET A 1 17.26 -34.00 23.50
CA MET A 1 16.83 -32.65 23.04
C MET A 1 16.24 -31.91 24.23
N SER A 2 16.86 -30.81 24.65
CA SER A 2 16.54 -30.10 25.89
C SER A 2 15.20 -29.37 25.79
N ARG A 3 14.34 -29.49 26.82
CA ARG A 3 13.06 -28.76 26.96
C ARG A 3 13.20 -27.25 26.72
N VAL A 4 14.40 -26.72 27.01
CA VAL A 4 14.79 -25.32 26.79
C VAL A 4 14.71 -24.93 25.31
N VAL A 5 15.12 -25.81 24.39
CA VAL A 5 15.13 -25.53 22.94
C VAL A 5 13.70 -25.46 22.40
N VAL A 6 12.81 -26.33 22.89
CA VAL A 6 11.40 -26.36 22.48
C VAL A 6 10.65 -25.11 22.98
N LEU A 7 10.90 -24.68 24.22
CA LEU A 7 10.34 -23.45 24.79
C LEU A 7 10.83 -22.18 24.08
N LEU A 8 12.12 -22.12 23.74
CA LEU A 8 12.67 -21.01 22.95
C LEU A 8 12.04 -20.95 21.55
N CYS A 9 11.87 -22.09 20.89
CA CYS A 9 11.27 -22.14 19.55
C CYS A 9 9.79 -21.73 19.55
N LEU A 10 9.01 -22.14 20.57
CA LEU A 10 7.62 -21.72 20.76
C LEU A 10 7.48 -20.22 21.04
N CYS A 11 8.42 -19.63 21.79
CA CYS A 11 8.40 -18.21 22.11
C CYS A 11 8.72 -17.33 20.88
N ILE A 12 9.64 -17.77 20.02
CA ILE A 12 10.03 -17.05 18.80
C ILE A 12 8.90 -17.08 17.75
N CYS A 13 8.16 -18.19 17.60
CA CYS A 13 7.01 -18.26 16.69
C CYS A 13 5.84 -17.36 17.11
N TYR A 14 5.67 -17.09 18.41
CA TYR A 14 4.63 -16.18 18.92
C TYR A 14 4.97 -14.70 18.75
N ALA A 15 6.21 -14.35 18.48
CA ALA A 15 6.68 -12.96 18.51
C ALA A 15 6.48 -12.18 17.21
N VAL A 16 6.02 -12.83 16.13
CA VAL A 16 5.74 -12.13 14.87
C VAL A 16 4.31 -11.60 14.93
N GLY A 17 4.15 -10.40 15.48
CA GLY A 17 2.85 -9.71 15.54
C GLY A 17 2.30 -9.39 14.15
N PHE A 18 0.98 -9.46 13.98
CA PHE A 18 0.30 -9.03 12.76
C PHE A 18 -0.12 -7.56 12.89
N GLU A 19 0.41 -6.71 12.02
CA GLU A 19 0.11 -5.28 11.99
C GLU A 19 -0.90 -4.95 10.88
N VAL A 20 -1.90 -4.12 11.20
CA VAL A 20 -2.88 -3.61 10.25
C VAL A 20 -2.69 -2.11 10.11
N ILE A 21 -2.51 -1.63 8.88
CA ILE A 21 -2.26 -0.22 8.58
C ILE A 21 -3.49 0.40 7.92
N TRP A 22 -3.91 1.55 8.41
CA TRP A 22 -4.97 2.35 7.80
C TRP A 22 -4.42 3.24 6.68
N ASN A 23 -4.54 2.78 5.42
CA ASN A 23 -4.12 3.53 4.23
C ASN A 23 -5.33 3.99 3.38
N ILE A 24 -6.33 4.59 4.02
CA ILE A 24 -7.52 5.14 3.37
C ILE A 24 -7.48 6.66 3.49
N PRO A 25 -7.80 7.44 2.44
CA PRO A 25 -7.81 8.91 2.49
C PRO A 25 -9.03 9.45 3.25
N SER A 26 -9.21 9.02 4.51
CA SER A 26 -10.41 9.26 5.31
C SER A 26 -10.48 10.63 5.99
N LYS A 27 -9.44 11.47 5.86
CA LYS A 27 -9.44 12.85 6.39
C LYS A 27 -10.60 13.71 5.88
N GLN A 28 -11.09 13.40 4.68
CA GLN A 28 -12.24 14.07 4.06
C GLN A 28 -13.60 13.57 4.55
N CYS A 29 -13.63 12.46 5.30
CA CYS A 29 -14.85 11.84 5.78
C CYS A 29 -15.24 12.39 7.16
N LYS A 30 -16.55 12.49 7.42
CA LYS A 30 -17.08 12.77 8.76
C LYS A 30 -17.18 11.44 9.55
N ASN A 31 -16.94 11.50 10.86
CA ASN A 31 -17.18 10.40 11.81
C ASN A 31 -16.39 9.10 11.54
N VAL A 32 -15.16 9.21 11.02
CA VAL A 32 -14.26 8.06 10.88
C VAL A 32 -13.08 8.23 11.82
N ASN A 33 -12.95 7.36 12.81
CA ASN A 33 -11.84 7.34 13.76
C ASN A 33 -11.17 5.95 13.75
N PRO A 34 -10.24 5.71 12.81
CA PRO A 34 -9.65 4.37 12.64
C PRO A 34 -8.85 3.93 13.87
N SER A 35 -8.33 4.87 14.66
CA SER A 35 -7.58 4.61 15.89
C SER A 35 -8.34 3.77 16.93
N GLU A 36 -9.67 3.67 16.85
CA GLU A 36 -10.50 2.85 17.73
C GLU A 36 -10.34 1.33 17.50
N TYR A 37 -9.79 0.92 16.35
CA TYR A 37 -9.77 -0.49 15.90
C TYR A 37 -8.40 -1.16 16.02
N ASN A 38 -7.50 -0.64 16.85
CA ASN A 38 -6.13 -1.16 17.00
C ASN A 38 -5.39 -1.31 15.65
N VAL A 39 -5.57 -0.32 14.77
CA VAL A 39 -4.86 -0.21 13.49
C VAL A 39 -3.82 0.92 13.59
N THR A 40 -2.72 0.76 12.88
CA THR A 40 -1.68 1.78 12.76
C THR A 40 -2.17 2.88 11.83
N VAL A 41 -2.18 4.12 12.31
CA VAL A 41 -2.67 5.30 11.57
C VAL A 41 -1.58 6.35 11.51
N ASN A 42 -1.45 7.01 10.35
CA ASN A 42 -0.64 8.22 10.21
C ASN A 42 -1.09 9.33 11.16
N GLN A 43 -0.16 10.18 11.58
CA GLN A 43 -0.48 11.39 12.33
C GLN A 43 -1.57 12.24 11.64
N PHE A 44 -2.50 12.73 12.44
CA PHE A 44 -3.64 13.56 12.01
C PHE A 44 -4.55 12.91 10.95
N ASN A 45 -4.58 11.57 10.88
CA ASN A 45 -5.32 10.80 9.87
C ASN A 45 -4.94 11.19 8.41
N ASN A 46 -3.70 11.62 8.19
CA ASN A 46 -3.23 11.99 6.86
C ASN A 46 -3.07 10.74 5.97
N PHE A 47 -3.40 10.86 4.68
CA PHE A 47 -3.22 9.76 3.73
C PHE A 47 -1.73 9.44 3.49
N TRP A 48 -0.89 10.47 3.47
CA TRP A 48 0.57 10.35 3.45
C TRP A 48 1.12 10.82 4.81
N GLY A 49 1.97 10.02 5.45
CA GLY A 49 2.47 10.36 6.78
C GLY A 49 3.62 9.48 7.27
N ASP A 50 3.78 9.46 8.59
CA ASP A 50 4.90 8.85 9.31
C ASP A 50 4.86 7.32 9.39
N LYS A 51 3.70 6.71 9.14
CA LYS A 51 3.51 5.24 9.17
C LYS A 51 3.44 4.63 7.78
N VAL A 52 2.74 5.29 6.85
CA VAL A 52 2.57 4.81 5.47
C VAL A 52 2.49 5.97 4.48
N VAL A 53 3.11 5.77 3.32
CA VAL A 53 3.02 6.66 2.16
C VAL A 53 2.81 5.78 0.92
N LEU A 54 1.78 6.08 0.15
CA LEU A 54 1.55 5.46 -1.16
C LEU A 54 1.84 6.48 -2.26
N LEU A 55 2.90 6.23 -3.01
CA LEU A 55 3.31 7.03 -4.17
C LEU A 55 2.65 6.43 -5.42
N TYR A 56 1.62 7.09 -5.93
CA TYR A 56 1.03 6.73 -7.22
C TYR A 56 1.98 7.14 -8.36
N GLU A 57 1.60 6.80 -9.59
CA GLU A 57 2.39 7.00 -10.82
C GLU A 57 2.84 8.46 -11.10
N THR A 58 2.44 9.42 -10.26
CA THR A 58 2.99 10.77 -10.24
C THR A 58 4.41 10.86 -9.67
N PHE A 59 4.96 9.77 -9.10
CA PHE A 59 6.34 9.73 -8.61
C PHE A 59 7.31 9.24 -9.69
N GLY A 60 8.04 10.20 -10.27
CA GLY A 60 9.02 9.95 -11.34
C GLY A 60 8.39 9.91 -12.74
N LEU A 61 9.22 9.57 -13.73
CA LEU A 61 8.81 9.44 -15.12
C LEU A 61 8.87 7.97 -15.54
N PHE A 62 7.99 7.15 -14.94
CA PHE A 62 7.92 5.74 -15.32
C PHE A 62 7.42 5.63 -16.77
N PRO A 63 8.08 4.86 -17.63
CA PRO A 63 7.63 4.62 -18.99
C PRO A 63 6.46 3.63 -19.01
N PHE A 64 5.37 4.00 -19.69
CA PHE A 64 4.23 3.11 -19.87
C PHE A 64 3.47 3.43 -21.16
N CYS A 65 2.69 2.46 -21.63
CA CYS A 65 1.71 2.64 -22.69
C CYS A 65 0.37 3.08 -22.10
N ALA A 66 -0.02 4.34 -22.29
CA ALA A 66 -1.37 4.77 -21.98
C ALA A 66 -2.35 4.15 -22.99
N SER A 67 -3.51 3.71 -22.51
CA SER A 67 -4.63 3.32 -23.36
C SER A 67 -5.80 4.26 -23.14
N GLU A 68 -6.26 4.93 -24.19
CA GLU A 68 -7.62 5.48 -24.19
C GLU A 68 -8.57 4.33 -24.50
N GLN A 69 -9.04 3.62 -23.49
CA GLN A 69 -10.14 2.67 -23.70
C GLN A 69 -11.43 3.47 -23.91
N LYS A 70 -11.74 3.79 -25.17
CA LYS A 70 -13.11 4.20 -25.53
C LYS A 70 -13.98 2.96 -25.53
N VAL A 71 -15.14 3.04 -24.86
CA VAL A 71 -16.11 1.95 -24.79
C VAL A 71 -16.51 1.57 -26.22
N GLY A 72 -16.09 0.38 -26.68
CA GLY A 72 -16.47 -0.19 -27.98
C GLY A 72 -15.34 -0.39 -29.01
N GLU A 73 -14.10 0.05 -28.74
CA GLU A 73 -12.99 -0.12 -29.68
C GLU A 73 -12.18 -1.41 -29.44
N LYS A 74 -11.76 -2.07 -30.54
CA LYS A 74 -11.32 -3.48 -30.51
C LYS A 74 -9.85 -3.72 -30.15
N LYS A 75 -9.01 -2.70 -30.01
CA LYS A 75 -7.69 -2.76 -29.34
C LYS A 75 -7.30 -1.37 -28.87
N PRO A 76 -6.78 -1.20 -27.64
CA PRO A 76 -6.16 0.06 -27.27
C PRO A 76 -4.89 0.24 -28.09
N GLU A 77 -4.82 1.33 -28.86
CA GLU A 77 -3.56 1.80 -29.42
C GLU A 77 -2.68 2.30 -28.27
N CYS A 78 -1.41 1.87 -28.22
CA CYS A 78 -0.48 2.35 -27.20
C CYS A 78 -0.10 3.80 -27.51
N ILE A 79 -0.40 4.70 -26.57
CA ILE A 79 0.15 6.05 -26.57
C ILE A 79 1.35 6.04 -25.61
N PRO A 80 2.59 6.15 -26.10
CA PRO A 80 3.77 6.03 -25.26
C PRO A 80 3.91 7.26 -24.35
N VAL A 81 3.97 7.02 -23.03
CA VAL A 81 4.32 8.02 -22.02
C VAL A 81 5.74 7.74 -21.54
N ASN A 82 6.59 8.78 -21.48
CA ASN A 82 8.01 8.70 -21.11
C ASN A 82 8.83 7.67 -21.91
N GLY A 83 8.55 7.51 -23.20
CA GLY A 83 9.22 6.51 -24.06
C GLY A 83 8.49 5.16 -24.14
N GLY A 84 7.41 4.98 -23.37
CA GLY A 84 6.53 3.81 -23.42
C GLY A 84 7.10 2.59 -22.70
N VAL A 85 8.40 2.35 -22.85
CA VAL A 85 9.13 1.20 -22.33
C VAL A 85 10.53 1.62 -21.82
N PRO A 86 11.16 0.90 -20.86
CA PRO A 86 12.38 1.38 -20.19
C PRO A 86 13.71 1.32 -20.96
N GLN A 87 13.77 0.58 -22.06
CA GLN A 87 15.01 0.14 -22.72
C GLN A 87 15.68 1.15 -23.66
#